data_AF-A0A2J0L082-F1
#
_entry.id   AF-A0A2J0L082-F1
#
_cell.length_a   1.000
_cell.length_b   1.000
_cell.length_c   1.000
_cell.angle_alpha   90.00
_cell.angle_beta   90.00
_cell.angle_gamma   90.00
#
_symmetry.space_group_name_H-M   'P 1'
#
loop_
_entity.id
_entity.type
_entity.pdbx_description
1 polymer ?
#
loop_
_entity_poly.entity_id
_entity_poly.type
_entity_poly.pdbx_seq_one_letter_code
_entity_poly.pdbx_strand_id
1 'polypeptide(L)'
;MPELEKGVGITQNRHHIYTIFQHSLLSLKYAARYNYNLAVRLAALFHDIAKPQTKRGEGLDATFYNHDVVGAKIAMGILSRLKFPKKLIEKVGILIRYHMFYYDPEIVSESSVRRLLNKVGPENIGELIQLRIADRKGSGVPKAKPYRLRHFEYIVSKVSRHPISVEMLKINGHDVMKILNIEPGPRVGLL
;
A
#
# COMPACT_ATOMS: atom_id res chain seq x y z
N MET A 1 16.51 10.92 -14.38
CA MET A 1 16.27 9.77 -13.46
C MET A 1 15.90 8.60 -14.36
N PRO A 2 16.87 7.78 -14.78
CA PRO A 2 16.67 6.86 -15.91
C PRO A 2 15.52 5.85 -15.72
N GLU A 3 15.19 5.50 -14.48
CA GLU A 3 14.12 4.55 -14.17
C GLU A 3 12.72 5.11 -14.45
N LEU A 4 12.50 6.42 -14.27
CA LEU A 4 11.23 7.07 -14.60
C LEU A 4 11.03 7.22 -16.12
N GLU A 5 12.13 7.45 -16.85
CA GLU A 5 12.12 7.62 -18.31
C GLU A 5 11.60 6.36 -19.02
N LYS A 6 11.79 5.17 -18.43
CA LYS A 6 11.24 3.90 -18.93
C LYS A 6 9.71 3.86 -18.98
N GLY A 7 9.02 4.73 -18.24
CA GLY A 7 7.57 4.85 -18.27
C GLY A 7 7.04 5.83 -19.31
N VAL A 8 7.90 6.58 -20.00
CA VAL A 8 7.50 7.58 -21.00
C VAL A 8 6.96 6.88 -22.24
N GLY A 9 5.76 7.27 -22.68
CA GLY A 9 5.10 6.69 -23.86
C GLY A 9 4.54 5.27 -23.66
N ILE A 10 4.76 4.63 -22.51
CA ILE A 10 4.25 3.28 -22.24
C ILE A 10 2.81 3.36 -21.73
N THR A 11 1.89 2.82 -22.54
CA THR A 11 0.48 2.69 -22.18
C THR A 11 0.27 1.66 -21.08
N GLN A 12 -0.75 1.91 -20.27
CA GLN A 12 -1.23 1.03 -19.21
C GLN A 12 -2.41 0.16 -19.72
N ASN A 13 -2.96 -0.67 -18.85
CA ASN A 13 -4.14 -1.47 -19.17
C ASN A 13 -5.43 -0.63 -19.15
N ARG A 14 -6.56 -1.27 -19.42
CA ARG A 14 -7.92 -0.67 -19.49
C ARG A 14 -8.34 0.21 -18.30
N HIS A 15 -7.66 0.15 -17.16
CA HIS A 15 -8.01 0.91 -15.96
C HIS A 15 -7.37 2.31 -15.91
N HIS A 16 -6.53 2.65 -16.89
CA HIS A 16 -5.80 3.92 -16.92
C HIS A 16 -5.90 4.56 -18.30
N ILE A 17 -6.27 5.84 -18.30
CA ILE A 17 -6.35 6.66 -19.53
C ILE A 17 -5.03 7.35 -19.88
N TYR A 18 -4.05 7.28 -18.98
CA TYR A 18 -2.75 7.94 -19.12
C TYR A 18 -1.62 6.91 -19.28
N THR A 19 -0.50 7.35 -19.85
CA THR A 19 0.75 6.57 -19.80
C THR A 19 1.26 6.44 -18.36
N ILE A 20 2.12 5.45 -18.11
CA ILE A 20 2.70 5.20 -16.78
C ILE A 20 3.36 6.48 -16.22
N PHE A 21 4.13 7.20 -17.04
CA PHE A 21 4.77 8.44 -16.62
C PHE A 21 3.78 9.55 -16.30
N GLN A 22 2.79 9.78 -17.17
CA GLN A 22 1.76 10.81 -16.93
C GLN A 22 0.94 10.52 -15.67
N HIS A 23 0.53 9.27 -15.46
CA HIS A 23 -0.17 8.83 -14.25
C HIS A 23 0.66 9.11 -12.99
N SER A 24 1.96 8.80 -13.03
CA SER A 24 2.87 9.04 -11.90
C SER A 24 3.01 10.54 -11.57
N LEU A 25 3.14 11.39 -12.60
CA LEU A 25 3.19 12.84 -12.43
C LEU A 25 1.87 13.43 -11.91
N LEU A 26 0.73 12.95 -12.40
CA LEU A 26 -0.57 13.39 -11.92
C LEU A 26 -0.81 12.97 -10.47
N SER A 27 -0.41 11.74 -10.10
CA SER A 27 -0.46 11.26 -8.72
C SER A 27 0.40 12.15 -7.80
N LEU A 28 1.63 12.47 -8.20
CA LEU A 28 2.49 13.43 -7.49
C LEU A 28 1.84 14.82 -7.38
N LYS A 29 1.27 15.35 -8.47
CA LYS A 29 0.58 16.65 -8.51
C LYS A 29 -0.53 16.70 -7.46
N TYR A 30 -1.36 15.66 -7.36
CA TYR A 30 -2.43 15.62 -6.36
C TYR A 30 -1.90 15.44 -4.94
N ALA A 31 -0.88 14.61 -4.72
CA ALA A 31 -0.24 14.50 -3.42
C ALA A 31 0.33 15.85 -2.93
N ALA A 32 0.93 16.62 -3.83
CA ALA A 32 1.40 17.98 -3.53
C ALA A 32 0.24 18.95 -3.28
N ARG A 33 -0.81 18.93 -4.12
CA ARG A 33 -2.00 19.79 -3.99
C ARG A 33 -2.75 19.57 -2.68
N TYR A 34 -2.80 18.33 -2.17
CA TYR A 34 -3.41 18.00 -0.89
C TYR A 34 -2.46 18.21 0.30
N ASN A 35 -1.29 18.80 0.06
CA ASN A 35 -0.27 19.05 1.06
C ASN A 35 0.13 17.81 1.86
N TYR A 36 0.13 16.63 1.23
CA TYR A 36 0.65 15.42 1.87
C TYR A 36 2.16 15.53 2.06
N ASN A 37 2.69 14.76 3.00
CA ASN A 37 4.10 14.84 3.37
C ASN A 37 5.02 14.31 2.25
N LEU A 38 6.33 14.52 2.43
CA LEU A 38 7.34 14.13 1.45
C LEU A 38 7.31 12.63 1.13
N ALA A 39 7.08 11.77 2.12
CA ALA A 39 7.02 10.32 1.90
C ALA A 39 5.89 9.94 0.93
N VAL A 40 4.70 10.54 1.10
CA VAL A 40 3.57 10.30 0.19
C VAL A 40 3.83 10.86 -1.19
N ARG A 41 4.45 12.03 -1.32
CA ARG A 41 4.80 12.61 -2.63
C ARG A 41 5.79 11.73 -3.39
N LEU A 42 6.85 11.24 -2.72
CA LEU A 42 7.82 10.33 -3.33
C LEU A 42 7.18 8.98 -3.68
N ALA A 43 6.35 8.42 -2.79
CA ALA A 43 5.63 7.19 -3.08
C ALA A 43 4.65 7.36 -4.26
N ALA A 44 3.94 8.49 -4.36
CA ALA A 44 3.04 8.78 -5.46
C ALA A 44 3.78 8.87 -6.81
N LEU A 45 4.98 9.44 -6.83
CA LEU A 45 5.82 9.49 -8.03
C LEU A 45 6.33 8.10 -8.45
N PHE A 46 6.58 7.19 -7.50
CA PHE A 46 7.28 5.93 -7.77
C PHE A 46 6.43 4.66 -7.66
N HIS A 47 5.16 4.74 -7.24
CA HIS A 47 4.36 3.55 -6.94
C HIS A 47 4.28 2.54 -8.10
N ASP A 48 4.24 3.07 -9.33
CA ASP A 48 4.12 2.31 -10.58
C ASP A 48 5.43 2.21 -11.37
N ILE A 49 6.58 2.63 -10.80
CA ILE A 49 7.86 2.74 -11.54
C ILE A 49 8.35 1.43 -12.16
N ALA A 50 7.90 0.29 -11.62
CA ALA A 50 8.28 -1.03 -12.13
C ALA A 50 7.33 -1.60 -13.19
N LYS A 51 6.19 -0.94 -13.48
CA LYS A 51 5.25 -1.41 -14.49
C LYS A 51 5.92 -1.68 -15.85
N PRO A 52 6.86 -0.86 -16.36
CA PRO A 52 7.55 -1.17 -17.62
C PRO A 52 8.31 -2.51 -17.58
N GLN A 53 9.00 -2.81 -16.48
CA GLN A 53 9.82 -4.02 -16.30
C GLN A 53 8.97 -5.28 -16.10
N THR A 54 7.80 -5.13 -15.49
CA THR A 54 6.88 -6.25 -15.20
C THR A 54 5.75 -6.39 -16.22
N LYS A 55 5.75 -5.58 -17.29
CA LYS A 55 4.72 -5.66 -18.34
C LYS A 55 4.77 -7.02 -19.00
N ARG A 56 3.60 -7.64 -19.17
CA ARG A 56 3.38 -8.86 -19.94
C ARG A 56 2.16 -8.66 -20.84
N GLY A 57 2.27 -9.04 -22.10
CA GLY A 57 1.23 -8.80 -23.12
C GLY A 57 1.22 -7.36 -23.64
N GLU A 58 0.25 -7.08 -24.50
CA GLU A 58 0.11 -5.80 -25.21
C GLU A 58 -1.28 -5.19 -25.04
N GLY A 59 -1.40 -3.91 -25.37
CA GLY A 59 -2.67 -3.19 -25.35
C GLY A 59 -3.38 -3.19 -23.99
N LEU A 60 -4.71 -3.28 -24.04
CA LEU A 60 -5.60 -3.15 -22.89
C LEU A 60 -5.57 -4.34 -21.92
N ASP A 61 -5.00 -5.46 -22.36
CA ASP A 61 -4.91 -6.73 -21.62
C ASP A 61 -3.53 -6.94 -20.97
N ALA A 62 -2.65 -5.96 -21.07
CA ALA A 62 -1.34 -6.02 -20.44
C ALA A 62 -1.47 -6.19 -18.90
N THR A 63 -0.66 -7.10 -18.37
CA THR A 63 -0.58 -7.36 -16.92
C THR A 63 0.74 -6.86 -16.35
N PHE A 64 0.74 -6.57 -15.05
CA PHE A 64 1.86 -5.97 -14.32
C PHE A 64 2.07 -6.66 -12.97
N TYR A 65 2.15 -8.00 -12.97
CA TYR A 65 2.28 -8.74 -11.71
C TYR A 65 3.56 -8.36 -10.96
N ASN A 66 3.45 -8.23 -9.64
CA ASN A 66 4.56 -7.92 -8.72
C ASN A 66 5.27 -6.56 -8.94
N HIS A 67 4.67 -5.62 -9.68
CA HIS A 67 5.26 -4.28 -9.86
C HIS A 67 5.38 -3.50 -8.55
N ASP A 68 4.52 -3.76 -7.57
CA ASP A 68 4.60 -3.23 -6.22
C ASP A 68 5.87 -3.71 -5.48
N VAL A 69 6.22 -5.01 -5.61
CA VAL A 69 7.44 -5.59 -5.03
C VAL A 69 8.68 -4.96 -5.66
N VAL A 70 8.74 -4.98 -7.00
CA VAL A 70 9.89 -4.55 -7.77
C VAL A 70 10.03 -3.03 -7.68
N GLY A 71 8.91 -2.31 -7.73
CA GLY A 71 8.84 -0.85 -7.62
C GLY A 71 9.36 -0.35 -6.29
N ALA A 72 9.02 -1.01 -5.18
CA ALA A 72 9.57 -0.67 -3.86
C ALA A 72 11.10 -0.77 -3.85
N LYS A 73 11.67 -1.87 -4.38
CA LYS A 73 13.13 -2.05 -4.45
C LYS A 73 13.81 -1.00 -5.32
N ILE A 74 13.24 -0.70 -6.49
CA ILE A 74 13.76 0.33 -7.40
C ILE A 74 13.73 1.71 -6.74
N ALA A 75 12.59 2.09 -6.15
CA ALA A 75 12.43 3.37 -5.48
C ALA A 75 13.41 3.54 -4.32
N MET A 76 13.60 2.50 -3.51
CA MET A 76 14.58 2.53 -2.42
C MET A 76 16.01 2.71 -2.93
N GLY A 77 16.38 2.03 -4.03
CA GLY A 77 17.68 2.19 -4.68
C GLY A 77 17.92 3.60 -5.20
N ILE A 78 16.90 4.20 -5.84
CA ILE A 78 16.94 5.60 -6.32
C ILE A 78 17.14 6.55 -5.13
N LEU A 79 16.33 6.44 -4.09
CA LEU A 79 16.39 7.36 -2.95
C LEU A 79 17.70 7.21 -2.16
N SER A 80 18.25 5.99 -2.08
CA SER A 80 19.57 5.74 -1.50
C SER A 80 20.68 6.41 -2.32
N ARG A 81 20.64 6.29 -3.65
CA ARG A 81 21.57 6.98 -4.56
C ARG A 81 21.49 8.50 -4.42
N LEU A 82 20.29 9.03 -4.21
CA LEU A 82 20.03 10.45 -3.96
C LEU A 82 20.26 10.89 -2.50
N LYS A 83 20.78 10.00 -1.64
CA LYS A 83 21.17 10.29 -0.24
C LYS A 83 20.04 10.77 0.66
N PHE A 84 18.80 10.32 0.41
CA PHE A 84 17.70 10.58 1.35
C PHE A 84 17.91 9.84 2.69
N PRO A 85 17.33 10.34 3.80
CA PRO A 85 17.45 9.66 5.10
C PRO A 85 16.88 8.24 5.09
N LYS A 86 17.58 7.29 5.72
CA LYS A 86 17.20 5.85 5.75
C LYS A 86 15.74 5.62 6.15
N LYS A 87 15.27 6.28 7.22
CA LYS A 87 13.89 6.17 7.71
C LYS A 87 12.86 6.59 6.65
N LEU A 88 13.17 7.62 5.85
CA LEU A 88 12.30 8.05 4.75
C LEU A 88 12.31 7.03 3.61
N ILE A 89 13.47 6.47 3.27
CA ILE A 89 13.62 5.42 2.24
C ILE A 89 12.77 4.20 2.60
N GLU A 90 12.89 3.71 3.83
CA GLU A 90 12.13 2.56 4.34
C GLU A 90 10.63 2.83 4.28
N LYS A 91 10.19 4.01 4.73
CA LYS A 91 8.79 4.42 4.68
C LYS A 91 8.24 4.46 3.25
N VAL A 92 8.96 5.09 2.31
CA VAL A 92 8.55 5.13 0.90
C VAL A 92 8.48 3.71 0.32
N GLY A 93 9.45 2.85 0.64
CA GLY A 93 9.44 1.45 0.25
C GLY A 93 8.20 0.70 0.73
N ILE A 94 7.81 0.85 2.00
CA ILE A 94 6.59 0.26 2.57
C ILE A 94 5.34 0.76 1.85
N LEU A 95 5.22 2.09 1.65
CA LEU A 95 4.06 2.67 0.99
C LEU A 95 3.89 2.15 -0.44
N ILE A 96 4.98 2.05 -1.21
CA ILE A 96 4.96 1.48 -2.56
C ILE A 96 4.66 -0.02 -2.52
N ARG A 97 5.26 -0.77 -1.59
CA ARG A 97 5.07 -2.22 -1.49
C ARG A 97 3.61 -2.61 -1.28
N TYR A 98 2.84 -1.79 -0.56
CA TYR A 98 1.45 -2.09 -0.21
C TYR A 98 0.44 -1.16 -0.89
N HIS A 99 0.86 -0.32 -1.85
CA HIS A 99 -0.02 0.65 -2.50
C HIS A 99 -1.21 -0.02 -3.22
N MET A 100 -1.07 -1.29 -3.62
CA MET A 100 -2.10 -2.08 -4.30
C MET A 100 -3.13 -2.75 -3.37
N PHE A 101 -3.16 -2.45 -2.06
CA PHE A 101 -4.08 -3.13 -1.13
C PHE A 101 -5.53 -3.18 -1.64
N TYR A 102 -6.14 -4.36 -1.58
CA TYR A 102 -7.53 -4.59 -1.99
C TYR A 102 -8.46 -4.43 -0.79
N TYR A 103 -9.63 -3.82 -1.04
CA TYR A 103 -10.67 -3.69 -0.03
C TYR A 103 -12.05 -3.74 -0.65
N ASP A 104 -12.87 -4.68 -0.18
CA ASP A 104 -14.31 -4.73 -0.42
C ASP A 104 -15.02 -5.11 0.90
N PRO A 105 -16.03 -4.34 1.35
CA PRO A 105 -16.75 -4.60 2.60
C PRO A 105 -17.37 -6.00 2.70
N GLU A 106 -17.72 -6.62 1.58
CA GLU A 106 -18.39 -7.93 1.55
C GLU A 106 -17.39 -9.09 1.59
N ILE A 107 -16.13 -8.84 1.21
CA ILE A 107 -15.10 -9.89 1.03
C ILE A 107 -14.00 -9.77 2.10
N VAL A 108 -13.63 -8.55 2.49
CA VAL A 108 -12.46 -8.29 3.33
C VAL A 108 -12.86 -8.20 4.80
N SER A 109 -12.47 -9.22 5.56
CA SER A 109 -12.67 -9.30 7.01
C SER A 109 -11.80 -8.30 7.81
N GLU A 110 -12.20 -8.01 9.05
CA GLU A 110 -11.40 -7.22 9.99
C GLU A 110 -10.01 -7.83 10.25
N SER A 111 -9.90 -9.17 10.29
CA SER A 111 -8.61 -9.86 10.45
C SER A 111 -7.68 -9.60 9.27
N SER A 112 -8.22 -9.43 8.06
CA SER A 112 -7.45 -9.03 6.88
C SER A 112 -6.92 -7.60 7.00
N VAL A 113 -7.73 -6.69 7.55
CA VAL A 113 -7.30 -5.31 7.82
C VAL A 113 -6.21 -5.27 8.91
N ARG A 114 -6.33 -6.06 9.98
CA ARG A 114 -5.27 -6.21 11.00
C ARG A 114 -3.97 -6.73 10.39
N ARG A 115 -4.03 -7.74 9.50
CA ARG A 115 -2.84 -8.22 8.78
C ARG A 115 -2.19 -7.14 7.93
N LEU A 116 -2.98 -6.29 7.27
CA LEU A 116 -2.45 -5.16 6.51
C LEU A 116 -1.77 -4.14 7.45
N LEU A 117 -2.40 -3.79 8.57
CA LEU A 117 -1.83 -2.89 9.58
C LEU A 117 -0.49 -3.40 10.10
N ASN A 118 -0.39 -4.69 10.44
CA ASN A 118 0.86 -5.29 10.92
C ASN A 118 1.96 -5.29 9.86
N LYS A 119 1.60 -5.44 8.57
CA LYS A 119 2.55 -5.43 7.45
C LYS A 119 3.04 -4.02 7.09
N VAL A 120 2.16 -3.02 7.21
CA VAL A 120 2.42 -1.62 6.82
C VAL A 120 3.01 -0.80 7.96
N GLY A 121 2.74 -1.20 9.21
CA GLY A 121 2.94 -0.34 10.38
C GLY A 121 1.70 0.54 10.59
N PRO A 122 1.08 0.51 11.77
CA PRO A 122 -0.09 1.36 12.09
C PRO A 122 0.19 2.85 11.87
N GLU A 123 1.41 3.29 12.12
CA GLU A 123 1.88 4.66 11.94
C GLU A 123 1.95 5.10 10.47
N ASN A 124 1.96 4.15 9.52
CA ASN A 124 2.05 4.43 8.08
C ASN A 124 0.69 4.28 7.35
N ILE A 125 -0.35 3.77 8.02
CA ILE A 125 -1.63 3.47 7.34
C ILE A 125 -2.32 4.74 6.82
N GLY A 126 -2.20 5.84 7.55
CA GLY A 126 -2.75 7.13 7.12
C GLY A 126 -2.11 7.60 5.81
N GLU A 127 -0.79 7.44 5.67
CA GLU A 127 -0.08 7.81 4.45
C GLU A 127 -0.31 6.83 3.30
N LEU A 128 -0.57 5.55 3.60
CA LEU A 128 -1.00 4.58 2.60
C LEU A 128 -2.37 4.95 2.01
N ILE A 129 -3.30 5.41 2.86
CA ILE A 129 -4.60 5.94 2.43
C ILE A 129 -4.42 7.21 1.60
N GLN A 130 -3.55 8.14 2.03
CA GLN A 130 -3.23 9.35 1.27
C GLN A 130 -2.65 9.03 -0.10
N LEU A 131 -1.73 8.06 -0.19
CA LEU A 131 -1.19 7.56 -1.46
C LEU A 131 -2.30 7.01 -2.35
N ARG A 132 -3.20 6.18 -1.82
CA ARG A 132 -4.35 5.65 -2.58
C ARG A 132 -5.24 6.76 -3.13
N ILE A 133 -5.46 7.84 -2.36
CA ILE A 133 -6.25 9.00 -2.81
C ILE A 133 -5.55 9.71 -3.98
N ALA A 134 -4.24 9.93 -3.87
CA ALA A 134 -3.44 10.58 -4.89
C ALA A 134 -3.38 9.76 -6.19
N ASP A 135 -3.10 8.46 -6.09
CA ASP A 135 -3.11 7.47 -7.18
C ASP A 135 -4.46 7.50 -7.92
N ARG A 136 -5.57 7.36 -7.18
CA ARG A 136 -6.92 7.43 -7.77
C ARG A 136 -7.16 8.72 -8.54
N LYS A 137 -6.79 9.87 -7.97
CA LYS A 137 -6.94 11.17 -8.67
C LYS A 137 -6.00 11.29 -9.86
N GLY A 138 -4.80 10.70 -9.78
CA GLY A 138 -3.85 10.56 -10.89
C GLY A 138 -4.43 9.82 -12.08
N SER A 139 -5.25 8.78 -11.81
CA SER A 139 -5.98 8.02 -12.85
C SER A 139 -7.18 8.74 -13.46
N GLY A 140 -7.48 9.98 -13.04
CA GLY A 140 -8.57 10.79 -13.62
C GLY A 140 -9.95 10.51 -13.03
N VAL A 141 -10.08 9.77 -11.92
CA VAL A 141 -11.39 9.48 -11.35
C VAL A 141 -12.01 10.72 -10.67
N PRO A 142 -13.33 10.98 -10.82
CA PRO A 142 -13.96 12.17 -10.28
C PRO A 142 -13.94 12.19 -8.74
N LYS A 143 -14.35 11.07 -8.12
CA LYS A 143 -14.42 10.89 -6.67
C LYS A 143 -13.15 10.24 -6.13
N ALA A 144 -12.33 11.02 -5.43
CA ALA A 144 -11.08 10.56 -4.82
C ALA A 144 -11.31 9.49 -3.74
N LYS A 145 -12.32 9.70 -2.88
CA LYS A 145 -12.74 8.79 -1.81
C LYS A 145 -14.08 8.11 -2.13
N PRO A 146 -14.10 6.92 -2.75
CA PRO A 146 -15.33 6.14 -2.92
C PRO A 146 -15.82 5.57 -1.58
N TYR A 147 -17.04 5.01 -1.55
CA TYR A 147 -17.61 4.37 -0.37
C TYR A 147 -16.66 3.32 0.24
N ARG A 148 -16.11 2.42 -0.60
CA ARG A 148 -15.16 1.39 -0.16
C ARG A 148 -13.98 1.97 0.62
N LEU A 149 -13.41 3.09 0.18
CA LEU A 149 -12.26 3.70 0.87
C LEU A 149 -12.67 4.34 2.21
N ARG A 150 -13.85 4.96 2.28
CA ARG A 150 -14.38 5.49 3.56
C ARG A 150 -14.70 4.37 4.55
N HIS A 151 -15.27 3.27 4.06
CA HIS A 151 -15.54 2.10 4.89
C HIS A 151 -14.23 1.46 5.38
N PHE A 152 -13.20 1.39 4.53
CA PHE A 152 -11.86 0.99 4.96
C PHE A 152 -11.30 1.89 6.06
N GLU A 153 -11.38 3.22 5.92
CA GLU A 153 -10.97 4.17 6.97
C GLU A 153 -11.70 3.90 8.29
N TYR A 154 -13.01 3.63 8.23
CA TYR A 154 -13.79 3.23 9.40
C TYR A 154 -13.29 1.92 10.03
N ILE A 155 -13.09 0.86 9.24
CA ILE A 155 -12.61 -0.42 9.78
C ILE A 155 -11.20 -0.28 10.35
N VAL A 156 -10.30 0.46 9.71
CA VAL A 156 -8.98 0.78 10.27
C VAL A 156 -9.14 1.44 11.63
N SER A 157 -9.98 2.48 11.75
CA SER A 157 -10.22 3.15 13.03
C SER A 157 -10.82 2.22 14.10
N LYS A 158 -11.67 1.27 13.69
CA LYS A 158 -12.29 0.28 14.57
C LYS A 158 -11.26 -0.72 15.09
N VAL A 159 -10.48 -1.34 14.21
CA VAL A 159 -9.55 -2.41 14.58
C VAL A 159 -8.30 -1.88 15.30
N SER A 160 -7.89 -0.63 15.02
CA SER A 160 -6.77 0.02 15.71
C SER A 160 -7.06 0.34 17.19
N ARG A 161 -8.32 0.33 17.63
CA ARG A 161 -8.68 0.46 19.05
C ARG A 161 -8.46 -0.83 19.87
N HIS A 162 -8.30 -1.95 19.18
CA HIS A 162 -8.07 -3.25 19.79
C HIS A 162 -6.60 -3.65 19.59
N PRO A 163 -6.03 -4.51 20.46
CA PRO A 163 -4.74 -5.14 20.24
C PRO A 163 -4.62 -5.68 18.80
N ILE A 164 -3.68 -5.14 18.03
CA ILE A 164 -3.46 -5.54 16.64
C ILE A 164 -2.32 -6.56 16.49
N SER A 165 -1.51 -6.71 17.53
CA SER A 165 -0.46 -7.71 17.64
C SER A 165 -0.58 -8.49 18.95
N VAL A 166 0.01 -9.68 19.00
CA VAL A 166 -0.06 -10.57 20.18
C VAL A 166 0.64 -9.94 21.37
N GLU A 167 1.68 -9.15 21.12
CA GLU A 167 2.47 -8.43 22.14
C GLU A 167 1.65 -7.34 22.87
N MET A 168 0.52 -6.90 22.30
CA MET A 168 -0.39 -5.95 22.93
C MET A 168 -1.38 -6.62 23.90
N LEU A 169 -1.45 -7.95 23.93
CA LEU A 169 -2.36 -8.69 24.80
C LEU A 169 -1.75 -8.83 26.20
N LYS A 170 -2.57 -8.67 27.23
CA LYS A 170 -2.20 -8.96 28.63
C LYS A 170 -2.09 -10.47 28.92
N ILE A 171 -2.53 -11.29 27.97
CA ILE A 171 -2.59 -12.74 28.05
C ILE A 171 -1.92 -13.32 26.81
N ASN A 172 -1.28 -14.48 26.95
CA ASN A 172 -0.59 -15.19 25.88
C ASN A 172 -1.14 -16.62 25.72
N GLY A 173 -0.55 -17.41 24.81
CA GLY A 173 -0.98 -18.79 24.57
C GLY A 173 -0.90 -19.70 25.80
N HIS A 174 0.05 -19.49 26.71
CA HIS A 174 0.13 -20.23 27.97
C HIS A 174 -1.01 -19.88 28.92
N ASP A 175 -1.41 -18.61 28.98
CA ASP A 175 -2.56 -18.19 29.79
C ASP A 175 -3.85 -18.84 29.25
N VAL A 176 -4.03 -18.88 27.93
CA VAL A 176 -5.18 -19.55 27.28
C VAL A 176 -5.19 -21.04 27.59
N MET A 177 -4.05 -21.73 27.44
CA MET A 177 -3.91 -23.15 27.77
C MET A 177 -4.25 -23.44 29.23
N LYS A 178 -3.75 -22.61 30.16
CA LYS A 178 -3.99 -22.76 31.59
C LYS A 178 -5.44 -22.51 31.99
N ILE A 179 -6.08 -21.48 31.43
CA ILE A 179 -7.47 -21.13 31.74
C ILE A 179 -8.44 -22.16 31.18
N LEU A 180 -8.21 -22.65 29.96
CA LEU A 180 -9.10 -23.56 29.26
C LEU A 180 -8.76 -25.04 29.45
N ASN A 181 -7.67 -25.33 30.18
CA ASN A 181 -7.13 -26.67 30.40
C ASN A 181 -6.95 -27.45 29.09
N ILE A 182 -6.30 -26.82 28.11
CA ILE A 182 -6.01 -27.41 26.80
C ILE A 182 -4.51 -27.54 26.59
N GLU A 183 -4.09 -28.63 25.95
CA GLU A 183 -2.70 -28.89 25.57
C GLU A 183 -2.25 -28.00 24.39
N PRO A 184 -0.94 -27.73 24.25
CA PRO A 184 -0.40 -26.96 23.13
C PRO A 184 -0.71 -27.63 21.78
N GLY A 185 -1.28 -26.87 20.86
CA GLY A 185 -1.61 -27.35 19.52
C GLY A 185 -2.40 -26.33 18.69
N PRO A 186 -2.78 -26.69 17.44
CA PRO A 186 -3.48 -25.78 16.51
C PRO A 186 -4.77 -25.18 17.08
N ARG A 187 -5.41 -25.89 18.01
CA ARG A 187 -6.61 -25.45 18.73
C ARG A 187 -6.38 -24.16 19.54
N VAL A 188 -5.16 -23.93 20.04
CA VAL A 188 -4.81 -22.69 20.75
C VAL A 188 -4.77 -21.49 19.80
N GLY A 189 -4.28 -21.67 18.57
CA GLY A 189 -4.21 -20.60 17.56
C GLY A 189 -5.52 -20.34 16.81
N LEU A 190 -6.54 -21.19 17.01
CA LEU A 190 -7.90 -21.04 16.49
C LEU A 190 -8.80 -20.18 17.39
N LEU A 191 -8.42 -20.03 18.65
CA LEU A 191 -9.11 -19.23 19.67
C LEU A 191 -8.60 -17.78 19.65
#